data_AF-A0A1T4LW25-F1
#
_entry.id   AF-A0A1T4LW25-F1
#
_cell.length_a   1.000
_cell.length_b   1.000
_cell.length_c   1.000
_cell.angle_alpha   90.00
_cell.angle_beta   90.00
_cell.angle_gamma   90.00
#
_symmetry.space_group_name_H-M   'P 1'
#
loop_
_entity.id
_entity.type
_entity.pdbx_description
1 polymer ?
#
loop_
_entity_poly.entity_id
_entity_poly.type
_entity_poly.pdbx_seq_one_letter_code
_entity_poly.pdbx_strand_id
1 'polypeptide(L)'
;MYLGERRIRSAGRRSGSVEMTLPVELAVLEGIPCRLHLRDGFALEIVLEPDLRGVMSVFEKVWALLRIGLEEVEEIGDFAEADFGFGLFRSAKFGSLPSLAYADALLVRRDLEDGVHVTPQALEAFAYLLESMAVVAGNRLGLTSERAATFGNRVAYLVSGEAIGGRDPFARAVFPIGGLESREPGWCRGKPLDAEDWRRASPHLAEVYEQFRAWERDPTLFAKERQHWYRARQFESQLRTADA
;
A
#
# COMPACT_ATOMS: atom_id res chain seq x y z
N MET A 1 -22.38 -5.40 -3.87
CA MET A 1 -22.26 -4.66 -5.15
C MET A 1 -23.07 -5.40 -6.18
N TYR A 2 -24.10 -4.79 -6.76
CA TYR A 2 -24.90 -5.40 -7.83
C TYR A 2 -24.27 -5.06 -9.18
N LEU A 3 -23.92 -6.08 -9.96
CA LEU A 3 -23.19 -5.93 -11.24
C LEU A 3 -24.07 -6.16 -12.47
N GLY A 4 -25.38 -6.29 -12.24
CA GLY A 4 -26.37 -6.57 -13.27
C GLY A 4 -26.83 -8.03 -13.30
N GLU A 5 -27.82 -8.29 -14.14
CA GLU A 5 -28.34 -9.62 -14.44
C GLU A 5 -27.70 -10.17 -15.73
N ARG A 6 -27.39 -11.46 -15.74
CA ARG A 6 -26.89 -12.19 -16.92
C ARG A 6 -27.61 -13.53 -17.03
N ARG A 7 -27.98 -13.92 -18.25
CA ARG A 7 -28.66 -15.20 -18.50
C ARG A 7 -27.62 -16.28 -18.79
N ILE A 8 -27.49 -17.25 -17.88
CA ILE A 8 -26.70 -18.47 -18.10
C ILE A 8 -27.63 -19.54 -18.66
N ARG A 9 -27.28 -20.15 -19.79
CA ARG A 9 -28.00 -21.30 -20.38
C ARG A 9 -27.16 -22.56 -20.19
N SER A 10 -27.70 -23.59 -19.53
CA SER A 10 -27.02 -24.87 -19.40
C SER A 10 -26.98 -25.59 -20.76
N ALA A 11 -25.79 -25.91 -21.26
CA ALA A 11 -25.61 -26.74 -22.44
C ALA A 11 -24.92 -28.06 -22.04
N GLY A 12 -25.68 -29.17 -22.02
CA GLY A 12 -25.10 -30.53 -22.04
C GLY A 12 -25.16 -31.36 -20.74
N ARG A 13 -25.00 -32.68 -20.90
CA ARG A 13 -25.09 -33.75 -19.87
C ARG A 13 -23.74 -34.11 -19.21
N ARG A 14 -22.66 -33.36 -19.47
CA ARG A 14 -21.31 -33.53 -18.88
C ARG A 14 -20.72 -32.14 -18.58
N SER A 15 -19.69 -32.08 -17.73
CA SER A 15 -19.09 -30.85 -17.19
C SER A 15 -18.98 -29.74 -18.24
N GLY A 16 -19.69 -28.63 -18.03
CA GLY A 16 -19.62 -27.44 -18.88
C GLY A 16 -18.71 -26.38 -18.26
N SER A 17 -17.95 -25.68 -19.09
CA SER A 17 -17.30 -24.43 -18.70
C SER A 17 -18.30 -23.27 -18.85
N VAL A 18 -18.23 -22.30 -17.94
CA VAL A 18 -18.98 -21.03 -18.03
C VAL A 18 -17.96 -19.93 -18.22
N GLU A 19 -17.99 -19.27 -19.37
CA GLU A 19 -17.21 -18.06 -19.62
C GLU A 19 -18.09 -16.84 -19.34
N MET A 20 -17.56 -15.89 -18.57
CA MET A 20 -18.30 -14.70 -18.17
C MET A 20 -17.40 -13.48 -18.35
N THR A 21 -17.85 -12.52 -19.14
CA THR A 21 -17.16 -11.24 -19.28
C THR A 21 -17.36 -10.42 -18.02
N LEU A 22 -16.26 -10.14 -17.33
CA LEU A 22 -16.26 -9.29 -16.15
C LEU A 22 -16.43 -7.80 -16.56
N PRO A 23 -17.13 -6.99 -15.76
CA PRO A 23 -17.03 -5.53 -15.87
C PRO A 23 -15.58 -5.06 -15.76
N VAL A 24 -15.25 -3.94 -16.40
CA VAL A 24 -13.88 -3.40 -16.45
C VAL A 24 -13.32 -3.18 -15.04
N GLU A 25 -14.17 -2.80 -14.09
CA GLU A 25 -13.81 -2.59 -12.69
C GLU A 25 -13.30 -3.88 -12.02
N LEU A 26 -13.76 -5.05 -12.47
CA LEU A 26 -13.35 -6.36 -11.98
C LEU A 26 -12.23 -7.01 -12.81
N ALA A 27 -11.66 -6.32 -13.80
CA ALA A 27 -10.62 -6.89 -14.66
C ALA A 27 -9.39 -7.39 -13.89
N VAL A 28 -9.12 -6.87 -12.69
CA VAL A 28 -8.05 -7.37 -11.81
C VAL A 28 -8.24 -8.83 -11.36
N LEU A 29 -9.46 -9.36 -11.46
CA LEU A 29 -9.78 -10.76 -11.17
C LEU A 29 -9.64 -11.67 -12.40
N GLU A 30 -9.23 -11.14 -13.55
CA GLU A 30 -9.00 -11.94 -14.75
C GLU A 30 -7.95 -13.04 -14.49
N GLY A 31 -8.27 -14.27 -14.92
CA GLY A 31 -7.42 -15.45 -14.70
C GLY A 31 -7.43 -16.00 -13.26
N ILE A 32 -8.13 -15.36 -12.32
CA ILE A 32 -8.24 -15.86 -10.94
C ILE A 32 -9.25 -17.01 -10.87
N PRO A 33 -8.84 -18.19 -10.36
CA PRO A 33 -9.76 -19.31 -10.17
C PRO A 33 -10.93 -18.90 -9.28
N CYS A 34 -12.16 -19.25 -9.68
CA CYS A 34 -13.36 -18.99 -8.89
C CYS A 34 -14.01 -20.29 -8.46
N ARG A 35 -14.52 -20.33 -7.22
CA ARG A 35 -15.44 -21.36 -6.77
C ARG A 35 -16.85 -20.97 -7.18
N LEU A 36 -17.52 -21.87 -7.87
CA LEU A 36 -18.92 -21.74 -8.23
C LEU A 36 -19.76 -22.51 -7.21
N HIS A 37 -20.71 -21.86 -6.56
CA HIS A 37 -21.69 -22.55 -5.72
C HIS A 37 -23.09 -21.97 -5.92
N LEU A 38 -24.08 -22.82 -5.69
CA LEU A 38 -25.48 -22.41 -5.67
C LEU A 38 -25.82 -22.02 -4.23
N ARG A 39 -26.24 -20.77 -4.04
CA ARG A 39 -26.78 -20.31 -2.78
C ARG A 39 -28.29 -20.45 -2.83
N ASP A 40 -28.81 -21.31 -1.96
CA ASP A 40 -30.24 -21.44 -1.74
C ASP A 40 -30.71 -20.32 -0.81
N GLY A 41 -31.66 -19.52 -1.26
CA GLY A 41 -32.17 -18.33 -0.60
C GLY A 41 -33.57 -18.00 -1.11
N PHE A 42 -34.08 -16.80 -0.83
CA PHE A 42 -35.40 -16.38 -1.36
C PHE A 42 -35.47 -16.39 -2.89
N ALA A 43 -34.32 -16.30 -3.56
CA ALA A 43 -34.13 -16.60 -4.96
C ALA A 43 -32.88 -17.49 -5.10
N LEU A 44 -32.88 -18.41 -6.07
CA LEU A 44 -31.71 -19.22 -6.38
C LEU A 44 -30.63 -18.33 -7.01
N GLU A 45 -29.45 -18.31 -6.38
CA GLU A 45 -28.32 -17.50 -6.85
C GLU A 45 -27.12 -18.39 -7.19
N ILE A 46 -26.49 -18.12 -8.34
CA ILE A 46 -25.18 -18.64 -8.67
C ILE A 46 -24.15 -17.66 -8.14
N VAL A 47 -23.34 -18.09 -7.18
CA VAL A 47 -22.30 -17.28 -6.56
C VAL A 47 -20.94 -17.69 -7.12
N LEU A 48 -20.20 -16.71 -7.60
CA LEU A 48 -18.81 -16.82 -8.02
C LEU A 48 -17.93 -16.21 -6.93
N GLU A 49 -17.16 -17.04 -6.26
CA GLU A 49 -16.25 -16.62 -5.19
C GLU A 49 -14.80 -16.74 -5.69
N PRO A 50 -14.08 -15.63 -5.91
CA PRO A 50 -12.69 -15.69 -6.35
C PRO A 50 -11.80 -16.30 -5.26
N ASP A 51 -10.89 -17.18 -5.67
CA ASP A 51 -9.92 -17.80 -4.77
C ASP A 51 -8.78 -16.82 -4.47
N LEU A 52 -8.95 -16.03 -3.42
CA LEU A 52 -7.99 -15.03 -2.95
C LEU A 52 -6.97 -15.58 -1.95
N ARG A 53 -6.92 -16.90 -1.71
CA ARG A 53 -6.02 -17.48 -0.69
C ARG A 53 -4.55 -17.13 -0.93
N GLY A 54 -4.12 -17.13 -2.19
CA GLY A 54 -2.76 -16.75 -2.57
C GLY A 54 -2.46 -15.25 -2.50
N VAL A 55 -3.39 -14.42 -2.01
CA VAL A 55 -3.15 -12.99 -1.78
C VAL A 55 -2.59 -12.74 -0.38
N MET A 56 -2.98 -13.58 0.60
CA MET A 56 -2.49 -13.43 1.98
C MET A 56 -0.99 -13.58 2.09
N SER A 57 -0.39 -14.48 1.31
CA SER A 57 1.07 -14.63 1.25
C SER A 57 1.80 -13.37 0.78
N VAL A 58 1.17 -12.56 -0.08
CA VAL A 58 1.72 -11.27 -0.51
C VAL A 58 1.74 -10.31 0.68
N PHE A 59 0.65 -10.24 1.45
CA PHE A 59 0.59 -9.37 2.61
C PHE A 59 1.63 -9.74 3.67
N GLU A 60 1.72 -11.04 3.99
CA GLU A 60 2.72 -11.58 4.91
C GLU A 60 4.14 -11.27 4.44
N LYS A 61 4.40 -11.41 3.13
CA LYS A 61 5.70 -11.12 2.54
C LYS A 61 6.07 -9.64 2.63
N VAL A 62 5.16 -8.73 2.30
CA VAL A 62 5.42 -7.29 2.44
C VAL A 62 5.61 -6.91 3.91
N TRP A 63 4.84 -7.50 4.83
CA TRP A 63 5.04 -7.30 6.27
C TRP A 63 6.40 -7.81 6.75
N ALA A 64 6.84 -8.99 6.29
CA ALA A 64 8.15 -9.53 6.61
C ALA A 64 9.29 -8.65 6.10
N LEU A 65 9.15 -8.08 4.90
CA LEU A 65 10.11 -7.11 4.38
C LEU A 65 10.13 -5.82 5.22
N LEU A 66 8.97 -5.33 5.64
CA LEU A 66 8.88 -4.19 6.54
C LEU A 66 9.54 -4.46 7.90
N ARG A 67 9.41 -5.68 8.45
CA ARG A 67 10.14 -6.10 9.66
C ARG A 67 11.64 -6.02 9.47
N ILE A 68 12.15 -6.50 8.33
CA ILE A 68 13.58 -6.39 7.97
C ILE A 68 13.99 -4.92 7.87
N GLY A 69 13.19 -4.09 7.19
CA GLY A 69 13.47 -2.66 7.07
C GLY A 69 13.52 -1.93 8.41
N LEU A 70 12.74 -2.37 9.40
CA LEU A 70 12.65 -1.73 10.72
C LEU A 70 13.44 -2.46 11.81
N GLU A 71 14.32 -3.41 11.45
CA GLU A 71 15.05 -4.23 12.42
C GLU A 71 15.93 -3.42 13.38
N GLU A 72 16.51 -2.31 12.90
CA GLU A 72 17.33 -1.37 13.69
C GLU A 72 16.53 -0.44 14.61
N VAL A 73 15.19 -0.42 14.48
CA VAL A 73 14.31 0.42 15.30
C VAL A 73 13.86 -0.35 16.53
N GLU A 74 12.98 -1.34 16.33
CA GLU A 74 12.42 -2.23 17.35
C GLU A 74 11.58 -3.32 16.64
N GLU A 75 11.25 -4.40 17.36
CA GLU A 75 10.39 -5.45 16.82
C GLU A 75 8.94 -4.99 16.69
N ILE A 76 8.43 -4.97 15.45
CA ILE A 76 7.02 -4.62 15.17
C ILE A 76 6.05 -5.81 15.28
N GLY A 77 6.54 -7.02 15.60
CA GLY A 77 5.75 -8.25 15.74
C GLY A 77 5.26 -8.89 14.42
N ASP A 78 4.42 -9.92 14.54
CA ASP A 78 3.89 -10.70 13.42
C ASP A 78 2.73 -9.98 12.69
N PHE A 79 2.50 -10.34 11.43
CA PHE A 79 1.35 -9.86 10.67
C PHE A 79 0.05 -10.34 11.33
N ALA A 80 -0.87 -9.42 11.61
CA ALA A 80 -2.17 -9.73 12.20
C ALA A 80 -3.28 -9.10 11.36
N GLU A 81 -4.16 -9.94 10.81
CA GLU A 81 -5.30 -9.49 9.98
C GLU A 81 -6.21 -8.50 10.73
N ALA A 82 -6.35 -8.65 12.05
CA ALA A 82 -7.20 -7.79 12.88
C ALA A 82 -6.78 -6.31 12.87
N ASP A 83 -5.55 -5.99 12.45
CA ASP A 83 -5.05 -4.62 12.38
C ASP A 83 -5.44 -3.90 11.08
N PHE A 84 -6.09 -4.60 10.15
CA PHE A 84 -6.36 -4.09 8.81
C PHE A 84 -7.83 -4.22 8.40
N GLY A 85 -8.28 -3.25 7.61
CA GLY A 85 -9.53 -3.34 6.86
C GLY A 85 -9.31 -3.93 5.48
N PHE A 86 -9.90 -5.10 5.20
CA PHE A 86 -9.77 -5.75 3.90
C PHE A 86 -10.92 -5.42 2.94
N GLY A 87 -10.55 -5.13 1.69
CA GLY A 87 -11.49 -4.89 0.61
C GLY A 87 -10.97 -5.40 -0.72
N LEU A 88 -11.87 -5.61 -1.69
CA LEU A 88 -11.43 -5.89 -3.06
C LEU A 88 -10.66 -4.70 -3.65
N PHE A 89 -11.19 -3.49 -3.44
CA PHE A 89 -10.60 -2.24 -3.91
C PHE A 89 -10.20 -1.34 -2.75
N ARG A 90 -9.30 -0.40 -3.04
CA ARG A 90 -8.91 0.67 -2.14
C ARG A 90 -10.17 1.41 -1.65
N SER A 91 -10.33 1.53 -0.34
CA SER A 91 -11.44 2.27 0.24
C SER A 91 -10.95 3.07 1.43
N ALA A 92 -11.38 4.32 1.51
CA ALA A 92 -11.15 5.17 2.68
C ALA A 92 -12.07 4.84 3.86
N LYS A 93 -13.00 3.88 3.72
CA LYS A 93 -14.14 3.69 4.65
C LYS A 93 -14.06 2.46 5.56
N PHE A 94 -12.90 1.81 5.72
CA PHE A 94 -12.76 0.69 6.67
C PHE A 94 -12.54 1.18 8.11
N GLY A 95 -13.49 1.96 8.63
CA GLY A 95 -13.40 2.50 9.99
C GLY A 95 -12.11 3.29 10.23
N SER A 96 -11.45 3.03 11.35
CA SER A 96 -10.16 3.64 11.71
C SER A 96 -8.94 2.81 11.31
N LEU A 97 -9.13 1.62 10.71
CA LEU A 97 -8.02 0.72 10.38
C LEU A 97 -7.44 1.06 9.00
N PRO A 98 -6.11 0.96 8.83
CA PRO A 98 -5.48 1.03 7.52
C PRO A 98 -6.05 -0.04 6.59
N SER A 99 -6.23 0.30 5.30
CA SER A 99 -6.90 -0.57 4.34
C SER A 99 -5.90 -1.36 3.50
N LEU A 100 -6.12 -2.67 3.38
CA LEU A 100 -5.43 -3.53 2.41
C LEU A 100 -6.42 -3.95 1.32
N ALA A 101 -6.05 -3.69 0.07
CA ALA A 101 -6.86 -4.05 -1.08
C ALA A 101 -6.35 -5.34 -1.73
N TYR A 102 -7.23 -6.32 -1.93
CA TYR A 102 -6.89 -7.55 -2.64
C TYR A 102 -6.47 -7.28 -4.09
N ALA A 103 -7.06 -6.30 -4.76
CA ALA A 103 -6.66 -5.89 -6.11
C ALA A 103 -5.19 -5.46 -6.18
N ASP A 104 -4.70 -4.71 -5.19
CA ASP A 104 -3.31 -4.26 -5.16
C ASP A 104 -2.36 -5.44 -4.96
N ALA A 105 -2.69 -6.35 -4.05
CA ALA A 105 -1.85 -7.52 -3.83
C ALA A 105 -1.89 -8.53 -4.98
N LEU A 106 -3.00 -8.63 -5.73
CA LEU A 106 -3.05 -9.39 -6.98
C LEU A 106 -2.11 -8.79 -8.05
N LEU A 107 -2.05 -7.45 -8.17
CA LEU A 107 -1.11 -6.77 -9.07
C LEU A 107 0.34 -7.01 -8.65
N VAL A 108 0.65 -6.88 -7.36
CA VAL A 108 1.98 -7.19 -6.82
C VAL A 108 2.36 -8.63 -7.09
N ARG A 109 1.45 -9.58 -6.86
CA ARG A 109 1.69 -11.00 -7.13
C ARG A 109 2.04 -11.25 -8.59
N ARG A 110 1.22 -10.73 -9.50
CA ARG A 110 1.36 -10.95 -10.95
C ARG A 110 2.65 -10.33 -11.50
N ASP A 111 2.98 -9.12 -11.10
CA ASP A 111 4.03 -8.34 -11.77
C ASP A 111 5.37 -8.35 -11.00
N LEU A 112 5.35 -8.53 -9.68
CA LEU A 112 6.56 -8.43 -8.84
C LEU A 112 7.07 -9.77 -8.31
N GLU A 113 6.23 -10.79 -8.11
CA GLU A 113 6.72 -12.11 -7.67
C GLU A 113 7.40 -12.89 -8.80
N ASP A 114 6.90 -12.74 -10.03
CA ASP A 114 7.49 -13.40 -11.21
C ASP A 114 8.82 -12.74 -11.63
N GLY A 115 9.15 -11.56 -11.08
CA GLY A 115 10.48 -10.91 -11.20
C GLY A 115 10.88 -10.48 -12.62
N VAL A 116 9.99 -10.64 -13.61
CA VAL A 116 10.31 -10.36 -15.01
C VAL A 116 10.23 -8.86 -15.31
N HIS A 117 9.18 -8.17 -14.85
CA HIS A 117 8.95 -6.76 -15.18
C HIS A 117 8.26 -5.98 -14.04
N VAL A 118 8.98 -5.02 -13.46
CA VAL A 118 8.41 -4.05 -12.52
C VAL A 118 7.61 -3.02 -13.30
N THR A 119 6.28 -3.10 -13.26
CA THR A 119 5.38 -2.13 -13.90
C THR A 119 5.10 -0.93 -12.99
N PRO A 120 4.83 0.28 -13.53
CA PRO A 120 4.41 1.42 -12.72
C PRO A 120 3.17 1.14 -11.87
N GLN A 121 2.20 0.39 -12.40
CA GLN A 121 0.98 0.03 -11.70
C GLN A 121 1.25 -0.92 -10.52
N ALA A 122 2.17 -1.87 -10.69
CA ALA A 122 2.55 -2.78 -9.61
C ALA A 122 3.36 -2.07 -8.52
N LEU A 123 4.23 -1.11 -8.89
CA LEU A 123 4.91 -0.26 -7.92
C LEU A 123 3.93 0.62 -7.15
N GLU A 124 2.96 1.22 -7.83
CA GLU A 124 1.91 2.00 -7.18
C GLU A 124 1.12 1.11 -6.20
N ALA A 125 0.66 -0.07 -6.64
CA ALA A 125 -0.04 -1.03 -5.80
C ALA A 125 0.79 -1.44 -4.57
N PHE A 126 2.07 -1.77 -4.78
CA PHE A 126 3.01 -2.08 -3.71
C PHE A 126 3.14 -0.94 -2.71
N ALA A 127 3.25 0.30 -3.21
CA ALA A 127 3.36 1.48 -2.37
C ALA A 127 2.11 1.66 -1.49
N TYR A 128 0.90 1.44 -2.00
CA TYR A 128 -0.34 1.50 -1.20
C TYR A 128 -0.40 0.45 -0.08
N LEU A 129 0.03 -0.78 -0.38
CA LEU A 129 0.11 -1.85 0.62
C LEU A 129 1.13 -1.47 1.71
N LEU A 130 2.31 -1.03 1.28
CA LEU A 130 3.39 -0.64 2.17
C LEU A 130 3.01 0.53 3.06
N GLU A 131 2.34 1.56 2.52
CA GLU A 131 1.86 2.69 3.31
C GLU A 131 0.99 2.20 4.46
N SER A 132 -0.02 1.39 4.17
CA SER A 132 -0.99 0.90 5.16
C SER A 132 -0.31 0.02 6.22
N MET A 133 0.63 -0.83 5.82
CA MET A 133 1.42 -1.64 6.75
C MET A 133 2.35 -0.79 7.62
N ALA A 134 2.99 0.21 7.04
CA ALA A 134 3.87 1.12 7.77
C ALA A 134 3.10 2.00 8.76
N VAL A 135 1.82 2.33 8.50
CA VAL A 135 0.96 2.95 9.53
C VAL A 135 0.78 2.02 10.73
N VAL A 136 0.46 0.75 10.52
CA VAL A 136 0.31 -0.22 11.63
C VAL A 136 1.63 -0.41 12.37
N ALA A 137 2.75 -0.57 11.65
CA ALA A 137 4.07 -0.66 12.24
C ALA A 137 4.40 0.57 13.10
N GLY A 138 4.14 1.79 12.58
CA GLY A 138 4.34 3.03 13.32
C GLY A 138 3.51 3.09 14.61
N ASN A 139 2.25 2.67 14.58
CA ASN A 139 1.40 2.59 15.78
C ASN A 139 1.96 1.58 16.80
N ARG A 140 2.41 0.40 16.34
CA ARG A 140 3.02 -0.62 17.22
C ARG A 140 4.33 -0.12 17.86
N LEU A 141 5.07 0.72 17.14
CA LEU A 141 6.26 1.43 17.64
C LEU A 141 5.92 2.68 18.48
N GLY A 142 4.65 2.90 18.85
CA GLY A 142 4.24 3.96 19.76
C GLY A 142 4.01 5.34 19.14
N LEU A 143 3.96 5.47 17.81
CA LEU A 143 3.49 6.70 17.17
C LEU A 143 1.97 6.82 17.33
N THR A 144 1.48 8.05 17.45
CA THR A 144 0.03 8.30 17.39
C THR A 144 -0.51 8.07 15.98
N SER A 145 -1.81 7.80 15.83
CA SER A 145 -2.40 7.51 14.52
C SER A 145 -2.14 8.58 13.46
N GLU A 146 -2.08 9.85 13.84
CA GLU A 146 -1.74 10.96 12.94
C GLU A 146 -0.28 10.88 12.46
N ARG A 147 0.68 10.69 13.38
CA ARG A 147 2.10 10.57 13.02
C ARG A 147 2.39 9.28 12.28
N ALA A 148 1.75 8.18 12.67
CA ALA A 148 1.85 6.89 12.00
C ALA A 148 1.34 6.97 10.54
N ALA A 149 0.28 7.73 10.28
CA ALA A 149 -0.20 7.95 8.91
C ALA A 149 0.83 8.70 8.04
N THR A 150 1.42 9.77 8.57
CA THR A 150 2.47 10.54 7.88
C THR A 150 3.75 9.70 7.71
N PHE A 151 4.10 8.89 8.71
CA PHE A 151 5.22 7.94 8.66
C PHE A 151 5.00 6.88 7.57
N GLY A 152 3.82 6.28 7.52
CA GLY A 152 3.49 5.30 6.49
C GLY A 152 3.61 5.87 5.07
N ASN A 153 3.14 7.11 4.87
CA ASN A 153 3.28 7.80 3.58
C ASN A 153 4.75 8.03 3.21
N ARG A 154 5.57 8.43 4.18
CA ARG A 154 7.02 8.64 4.01
C ARG A 154 7.73 7.34 3.63
N VAL A 155 7.51 6.27 4.39
CA VAL A 155 8.14 4.97 4.16
C VAL A 155 7.78 4.45 2.77
N ALA A 156 6.50 4.49 2.41
CA ALA A 156 6.06 4.02 1.10
C ALA A 156 6.74 4.79 -0.04
N TYR A 157 6.84 6.12 0.06
CA TYR A 157 7.51 6.95 -0.94
C TYR A 157 9.02 6.66 -1.03
N LEU A 158 9.71 6.57 0.11
CA LEU A 158 11.16 6.32 0.13
C LEU A 158 11.53 4.94 -0.40
N VAL A 159 10.73 3.92 -0.10
CA VAL A 159 11.01 2.54 -0.51
C VAL A 159 10.63 2.30 -1.96
N SER A 160 9.44 2.74 -2.39
CA SER A 160 8.92 2.45 -3.74
C SER A 160 9.31 3.50 -4.79
N GLY A 161 9.56 4.74 -4.37
CA GLY A 161 9.71 5.88 -5.26
C GLY A 161 8.38 6.47 -5.75
N GLU A 162 7.25 5.87 -5.39
CA GLU A 162 5.94 6.24 -5.91
C GLU A 162 5.20 7.21 -4.98
N ALA A 163 4.72 8.29 -5.60
CA ALA A 163 3.93 9.32 -4.96
C ALA A 163 2.45 8.88 -4.91
N ILE A 164 2.04 8.33 -3.78
CA ILE A 164 0.70 7.76 -3.60
C ILE A 164 -0.35 8.86 -3.33
N GLY A 165 -1.21 9.12 -4.33
CA GLY A 165 -2.39 9.97 -4.21
C GLY A 165 -2.13 11.45 -3.90
N GLY A 166 -3.20 12.17 -3.54
CA GLY A 166 -3.15 13.58 -3.09
C GLY A 166 -2.73 13.76 -1.63
N ARG A 167 -2.09 12.75 -1.02
CA ARG A 167 -1.70 12.71 0.40
C ARG A 167 -0.59 13.70 0.69
N ASP A 168 -0.37 14.04 1.98
CA ASP A 168 0.41 15.21 2.38
C ASP A 168 1.79 15.32 1.67
N PRO A 169 1.97 16.27 0.74
CA PRO A 169 3.23 16.48 0.04
C PRO A 169 4.41 16.79 0.99
N PHE A 170 4.12 17.33 2.18
CA PHE A 170 5.12 17.56 3.21
C PHE A 170 5.80 16.26 3.64
N ALA A 171 5.02 15.21 3.89
CA ALA A 171 5.55 13.90 4.29
C ALA A 171 6.61 13.37 3.31
N ARG A 172 6.46 13.68 2.02
CA ARG A 172 7.37 13.23 0.95
C ARG A 172 8.59 14.11 0.76
N ALA A 173 8.54 15.35 1.22
CA ALA A 173 9.57 16.35 0.96
C ALA A 173 10.53 16.58 2.13
N VAL A 174 10.18 16.12 3.34
CA VAL A 174 11.01 16.35 4.52
C VAL A 174 12.11 15.31 4.62
N PHE A 175 13.35 15.75 4.56
CA PHE A 175 14.53 14.94 4.85
C PHE A 175 15.09 15.35 6.22
N PRO A 176 15.70 14.41 6.98
CA PRO A 176 16.43 14.73 8.19
C PRO A 176 17.43 15.87 7.95
N ILE A 177 17.36 16.89 8.80
CA ILE A 177 18.27 18.04 8.76
C ILE A 177 19.68 17.54 9.08
N GLY A 178 20.56 17.49 8.06
CA GLY A 178 21.99 17.22 8.24
C GLY A 178 22.55 15.95 7.59
N GLY A 179 21.79 15.17 6.81
CA GLY A 179 22.33 13.91 6.25
C GLY A 179 21.91 13.50 4.84
N LEU A 180 21.05 14.26 4.15
CA LEU A 180 20.24 13.65 3.08
C LEU A 180 19.94 14.55 1.86
N GLU A 181 20.83 15.48 1.53
CA GLU A 181 20.72 16.24 0.27
C GLU A 181 20.92 15.39 -1.01
N SER A 182 21.14 14.06 -0.90
CA SER A 182 21.45 13.21 -2.06
C SER A 182 20.78 11.84 -2.14
N ARG A 183 19.83 11.45 -1.27
CA ARG A 183 19.17 10.13 -1.43
C ARG A 183 17.86 10.28 -2.18
N GLU A 184 17.90 9.91 -3.46
CA GLU A 184 16.72 9.73 -4.28
C GLU A 184 15.79 8.67 -3.64
N PRO A 185 14.47 8.87 -3.69
CA PRO A 185 13.50 7.87 -3.25
C PRO A 185 13.53 6.64 -4.18
N GLY A 186 12.92 5.54 -3.74
CA GLY A 186 12.89 4.29 -4.50
C GLY A 186 14.02 3.33 -4.14
N TRP A 187 14.39 3.25 -2.87
CA TRP A 187 15.50 2.40 -2.38
C TRP A 187 15.33 0.93 -2.74
N CYS A 188 14.10 0.44 -2.86
CA CYS A 188 13.79 -0.94 -3.27
C CYS A 188 13.05 -0.99 -4.61
N ARG A 189 13.01 0.10 -5.39
CA ARG A 189 12.19 0.19 -6.62
C ARG A 189 12.54 -0.88 -7.65
N GLY A 190 13.82 -1.20 -7.78
CA GLY A 190 14.30 -2.19 -8.76
C GLY A 190 13.86 -3.61 -8.42
N LYS A 191 13.83 -3.97 -7.14
CA LYS A 191 13.39 -5.27 -6.65
C LYS A 191 12.59 -5.12 -5.34
N PRO A 192 11.31 -4.70 -5.41
CA PRO A 192 10.54 -4.34 -4.22
C PRO A 192 10.36 -5.47 -3.21
N LEU A 193 10.45 -6.71 -3.68
CA LEU A 193 10.27 -7.93 -2.89
C LEU A 193 11.60 -8.62 -2.50
N ASP A 194 12.77 -8.00 -2.74
CA ASP A 194 14.09 -8.55 -2.42
C ASP A 194 14.54 -8.11 -1.01
N ALA A 195 14.73 -9.09 -0.12
CA ALA A 195 15.13 -8.84 1.26
C ALA A 195 16.49 -8.10 1.39
N GLU A 196 17.41 -8.28 0.43
CA GLU A 196 18.71 -7.60 0.49
C GLU A 196 18.62 -6.09 0.28
N ASP A 197 17.68 -5.63 -0.55
CA ASP A 197 17.45 -4.19 -0.74
C ASP A 197 16.80 -3.59 0.52
N TRP A 198 15.95 -4.34 1.19
CA TRP A 198 15.33 -3.94 2.47
C TRP A 198 16.33 -3.86 3.62
N ARG A 199 17.26 -4.81 3.74
CA ARG A 199 18.35 -4.72 4.73
C ARG A 199 19.22 -3.51 4.50
N ARG A 200 19.57 -3.23 3.23
CA ARG A 200 20.34 -2.03 2.86
C ARG A 200 19.60 -0.73 3.19
N ALA A 201 18.27 -0.73 3.10
CA ALA A 201 17.44 0.41 3.46
C ALA A 201 17.23 0.57 4.98
N SER A 202 17.54 -0.44 5.80
CA SER A 202 17.16 -0.46 7.22
C SER A 202 17.73 0.71 8.05
N PRO A 203 19.05 1.04 7.97
CA PRO A 203 19.59 2.18 8.71
C PRO A 203 18.89 3.49 8.36
N HIS A 204 18.45 3.65 7.12
CA HIS A 204 17.76 4.85 6.65
C HIS A 204 16.31 4.91 7.14
N LEU A 205 15.63 3.76 7.22
CA LEU A 205 14.30 3.67 7.83
C LEU A 205 14.36 3.96 9.33
N ALA A 206 15.45 3.58 10.02
CA ALA A 206 15.66 3.95 11.42
C ALA A 206 15.86 5.46 11.62
N GLU A 207 16.66 6.11 10.77
CA GLU A 207 16.80 7.59 10.75
C GLU A 207 15.43 8.28 10.56
N VAL A 208 14.62 7.77 9.63
CA VAL A 208 13.27 8.27 9.40
C VAL A 208 12.40 8.09 10.64
N TYR A 209 12.37 6.90 11.25
CA TYR A 209 11.56 6.67 12.44
C TYR A 209 11.96 7.59 13.60
N GLU A 210 13.25 7.75 13.87
CA GLU A 210 13.72 8.63 14.96
C GLU A 210 13.32 10.10 14.74
N GLN A 211 13.25 10.57 13.50
CA GLN A 211 12.66 11.88 13.19
C GLN A 211 11.19 11.97 13.60
N PHE A 212 10.38 10.97 13.24
CA PHE A 212 8.96 10.93 13.63
C PHE A 212 8.78 10.81 15.14
N ARG A 213 9.66 10.06 15.81
CA ARG A 213 9.68 9.95 17.27
C ARG A 213 10.03 11.27 17.96
N ALA A 214 10.98 12.02 17.40
CA ALA A 214 11.30 13.36 17.88
C ALA A 214 10.10 14.32 17.74
N TRP A 215 9.39 14.26 16.61
CA TRP A 215 8.15 15.01 16.39
C TRP A 215 7.00 14.58 17.31
N GLU A 216 6.91 13.30 17.67
CA GLU A 216 5.93 12.82 18.64
C GLU A 216 6.23 13.37 20.06
N ARG A 217 7.52 13.47 20.43
CA ARG A 217 7.94 14.05 21.71
C ARG A 217 7.80 15.57 21.77
N ASP A 218 8.03 16.25 20.65
CA ASP A 218 7.84 17.70 20.51
C ASP A 218 6.95 18.03 19.30
N PRO A 219 5.62 18.06 19.48
CA PRO A 219 4.68 18.42 18.43
C PRO A 219 4.90 19.83 17.86
N THR A 220 5.56 20.73 18.61
CA THR A 220 5.83 22.09 18.14
C THR A 220 6.92 22.11 17.08
N LEU A 221 7.89 21.18 17.16
CA LEU A 221 8.92 21.00 16.13
C LEU A 221 8.29 20.60 14.80
N PHE A 222 7.38 19.62 14.83
CA PHE A 222 6.63 19.19 13.64
C PHE A 222 5.84 20.33 13.02
N ALA A 223 5.09 21.09 13.84
CA ALA A 223 4.29 22.21 13.35
C ALA A 223 5.16 23.30 12.70
N LYS A 224 6.32 23.62 13.30
CA LYS A 224 7.28 24.58 12.75
C LYS A 224 7.86 24.11 11.43
N GLU A 225 8.36 22.89 11.35
CA GLU A 225 8.94 22.34 10.12
C GLU A 225 7.91 22.30 8.99
N ARG A 226 6.68 21.86 9.30
CA ARG A 226 5.56 21.88 8.35
C ARG A 226 5.26 23.28 7.86
N GLN A 227 5.19 24.26 8.76
CA GLN A 227 4.96 25.66 8.39
C GLN A 227 6.10 26.23 7.53
N HIS A 228 7.35 25.94 7.88
CA HIS A 228 8.52 26.40 7.11
C HIS A 228 8.51 25.84 5.70
N TRP A 229 8.19 24.56 5.54
CA TRP A 229 8.10 23.91 4.24
C TRP A 229 7.02 24.53 3.35
N TYR A 230 5.80 24.72 3.87
CA TYR A 230 4.73 25.35 3.10
C TYR A 230 5.03 26.81 2.75
N ARG A 231 5.68 27.57 3.65
CA ARG A 231 6.11 28.94 3.35
C ARG A 231 7.14 28.97 2.22
N ALA A 232 8.15 28.09 2.27
CA ALA A 232 9.16 27.99 1.22
C ALA A 232 8.52 27.68 -0.15
N ARG A 233 7.61 26.71 -0.19
CA ARG A 233 6.81 26.38 -1.40
C ARG A 233 5.99 27.54 -1.93
N GLN A 234 5.39 28.35 -1.05
CA GLN A 234 4.65 29.54 -1.47
C GLN A 234 5.58 30.59 -2.11
N PHE A 235 6.75 30.83 -1.54
CA PHE A 235 7.75 31.73 -2.13
C PHE A 235 8.23 31.24 -3.50
N GLU A 236 8.55 29.95 -3.65
CA GLU A 236 8.96 29.38 -4.95
C GLU A 236 7.88 29.52 -6.02
N SER A 237 6.61 29.29 -5.65
CA SER A 237 5.48 29.45 -6.56
C SER A 237 5.32 30.91 -7.00
N GLN A 238 5.53 31.87 -6.09
CA GLN A 238 5.43 33.29 -6.39
C GLN A 238 6.56 33.75 -7.33
N LEU A 239 7.79 33.28 -7.12
CA LEU A 239 8.93 33.56 -7.99
C LEU A 239 8.69 33.05 -9.41
N ARG A 240 8.22 31.80 -9.57
CA ARG A 240 7.90 31.24 -10.89
C ARG A 240 6.76 31.96 -11.63
N THR A 241 5.88 32.63 -10.89
CA THR A 241 4.78 33.42 -11.49
C THR A 241 5.23 34.84 -11.85
N ALA A 242 6.28 35.36 -11.20
CA ALA A 242 6.87 36.66 -11.50
C ALA A 242 7.81 36.63 -12.72
N ASP A 243 8.36 35.46 -13.04
CA ASP A 243 9.23 35.21 -14.20
C ASP A 243 8.46 34.77 -15.48
N ALA A 244 7.14 34.67 -15.42
CA ALA A 244 6.24 34.27 -16.51
C ALA A 244 5.42 35.45 -17.04
#